data_AF-A0A957ZK98-F1
#
_entry.id   AF-A0A957ZK98-F1
#
_cell.length_a   1.000
_cell.length_b   1.000
_cell.length_c   1.000
_cell.angle_alpha   90.00
_cell.angle_beta   90.00
_cell.angle_gamma   90.00
#
_symmetry.space_group_name_H-M   'P 1'
#
loop_
_entity.id
_entity.type
_entity.pdbx_description
1 polymer ?
#
loop_
_entity_poly.entity_id
_entity_poly.type
_entity_poly.pdbx_seq_one_letter_code
_entity_poly.pdbx_strand_id
1 'polypeptide(L)'
;TTEPKDAWSVLQDLADYVAARVVVDFLSHITISDNPMWRLDGTQTPAYSWYRSNAAAVQFLAEGTGAVSQLRMKWLHADGEVAGTVAYPATPTGIGKVETLADAIYPSEALALLALQRRYMVSRNPFSLVVQPAQSETRIHPAQFHAVTWDFDDSTATRTGMAISVDHVLDKNHWQQAIRMVQLREDVF
;
A
#
# COMPACT_ATOMS: atom_id res chain seq x y z
N THR A 1 -15.40 -13.93 -25.44
CA THR A 1 -14.62 -12.91 -26.17
C THR A 1 -13.92 -12.06 -25.15
N THR A 2 -12.63 -12.28 -24.93
CA THR A 2 -11.83 -11.45 -24.02
C THR A 2 -11.48 -10.17 -24.78
N GLU A 3 -12.01 -9.04 -24.31
CA GLU A 3 -11.46 -7.74 -24.72
C GLU A 3 -9.95 -7.76 -24.47
N PRO A 4 -9.14 -7.27 -25.42
CA PRO A 4 -7.72 -7.11 -25.18
C PRO A 4 -7.56 -6.15 -24.00
N LYS A 5 -6.95 -6.62 -22.91
CA LYS A 5 -6.55 -5.76 -21.79
C LYS A 5 -5.73 -4.61 -22.33
N ASP A 6 -5.97 -3.40 -21.84
CA ASP A 6 -5.17 -2.25 -22.24
C ASP A 6 -3.68 -2.48 -21.89
N ALA A 7 -2.77 -1.89 -22.67
CA ALA A 7 -1.34 -2.11 -22.48
C ALA A 7 -0.88 -1.64 -21.08
N TRP A 8 -1.58 -0.69 -20.49
CA TRP A 8 -1.28 -0.13 -19.18
C TRP A 8 -1.56 -1.11 -18.04
N SER A 9 -2.73 -1.76 -18.03
CA SER A 9 -3.08 -2.80 -17.05
C SER A 9 -2.14 -3.99 -17.15
N VAL A 10 -1.73 -4.39 -18.36
CA VAL A 10 -0.73 -5.46 -18.53
C VAL A 10 0.61 -5.05 -17.93
N LEU A 11 1.06 -3.80 -18.18
CA LEU A 11 2.31 -3.29 -17.61
C LEU A 11 2.25 -3.22 -16.07
N GLN A 12 1.12 -2.80 -15.50
CA GLN A 12 0.90 -2.78 -14.06
C GLN A 12 0.88 -4.19 -13.47
N ASP A 13 0.14 -5.13 -14.08
CA ASP A 13 0.08 -6.53 -13.68
C ASP A 13 1.49 -7.15 -13.64
N LEU A 14 2.33 -6.86 -14.64
CA LEU A 14 3.71 -7.34 -14.72
C LEU A 14 4.60 -6.70 -13.66
N ALA A 15 4.51 -5.38 -13.46
CA ALA A 15 5.27 -4.67 -12.43
C ALA A 15 4.94 -5.19 -11.03
N ASP A 16 3.64 -5.35 -10.73
CA ASP A 16 3.19 -5.92 -9.46
C ASP A 16 3.65 -7.37 -9.31
N TYR A 17 3.67 -8.19 -10.36
CA TYR A 17 4.17 -9.56 -10.27
C TYR A 17 5.60 -9.62 -9.72
N VAL A 18 6.47 -8.72 -10.21
CA VAL A 18 7.89 -8.63 -9.84
C VAL A 18 8.19 -7.67 -8.69
N ALA A 19 7.17 -7.23 -7.95
CA ALA A 19 7.32 -6.28 -6.83
C ALA A 19 7.93 -4.92 -7.24
N ALA A 20 7.75 -4.53 -8.49
CA ALA A 20 8.11 -3.22 -9.02
C ALA A 20 6.89 -2.29 -9.07
N ARG A 21 7.15 -1.05 -9.49
CA ARG A 21 6.13 -0.06 -9.82
C ARG A 21 6.46 0.60 -11.15
N VAL A 22 5.42 1.07 -11.83
CA VAL A 22 5.54 1.91 -13.02
C VAL A 22 5.59 3.37 -12.58
N VAL A 23 6.62 4.10 -13.01
CA VAL A 23 6.78 5.54 -12.77
C VAL A 23 6.72 6.26 -14.10
N VAL A 24 5.93 7.33 -14.15
CA VAL A 24 5.90 8.26 -15.28
C VAL A 24 6.40 9.60 -14.77
N ASP A 25 7.47 10.11 -15.37
CA ASP A 25 8.02 11.42 -15.01
C ASP A 25 7.30 12.57 -15.73
N PHE A 26 7.66 13.82 -15.40
CA PHE A 26 7.08 15.02 -16.02
C PHE A 26 7.38 15.16 -17.52
N LEU A 27 8.36 14.42 -18.03
CA LEU A 27 8.72 14.36 -19.45
C LEU A 27 8.07 13.17 -20.16
N SER A 28 7.13 12.48 -19.49
CA SER A 28 6.45 11.29 -20.00
C SER A 28 7.36 10.08 -20.23
N HIS A 29 8.52 10.02 -19.58
CA HIS A 29 9.32 8.81 -19.58
C HIS A 29 8.71 7.78 -18.63
N ILE A 30 8.59 6.54 -19.12
CA ILE A 30 8.10 5.41 -18.35
C ILE A 30 9.30 4.62 -17.84
N THR A 31 9.41 4.48 -16.52
CA THR A 31 10.45 3.71 -15.85
C THR A 31 9.83 2.65 -14.94
N ILE A 32 10.35 1.44 -14.99
CA ILE A 32 10.04 0.39 -14.00
C ILE A 32 11.09 0.49 -12.89
N SER A 33 10.64 0.65 -11.65
CA SER A 33 11.51 0.83 -10.49
C SER A 33 11.04 -0.05 -9.33
N ASP A 34 11.91 -0.28 -8.35
CA ASP A 34 11.53 -0.99 -7.13
C ASP A 34 10.36 -0.29 -6.43
N ASN A 35 9.39 -1.08 -5.96
CA ASN A 35 8.31 -0.56 -5.16
C ASN A 35 8.70 -0.59 -3.68
N PRO A 36 8.92 0.56 -3.04
CA PRO A 36 9.40 0.60 -1.67
C PRO A 36 8.36 0.03 -0.69
N MET A 37 7.07 -0.01 -1.03
CA MET A 37 6.01 -0.68 -0.25
C MET A 37 6.30 -2.16 -0.01
N TRP A 38 6.93 -2.81 -1.00
CA TRP A 38 7.20 -4.25 -0.98
C TRP A 38 8.57 -4.61 -0.42
N ARG A 39 9.37 -3.62 0.00
CA ARG A 39 10.67 -3.89 0.62
C ARG A 39 10.48 -4.53 1.99
N LEU A 40 10.97 -5.75 2.10
CA LEU A 40 10.99 -6.55 3.34
C LEU A 40 12.35 -6.45 4.06
N ASP A 41 13.35 -5.88 3.39
CA ASP A 41 14.75 -5.83 3.79
C ASP A 41 15.14 -4.53 4.50
N GLY A 42 14.20 -3.59 4.70
CA GLY A 42 14.47 -2.30 5.33
C GLY A 42 13.28 -1.75 6.12
N THR A 43 13.58 -0.95 7.15
CA THR A 43 12.57 -0.22 7.91
C THR A 43 11.98 0.89 7.04
N GLN A 44 10.66 0.88 6.88
CA GLN A 44 9.95 1.96 6.21
C GLN A 44 10.04 3.22 7.08
N THR A 45 10.88 4.17 6.66
CA THR A 45 11.13 5.42 7.39
C THR A 45 10.26 6.52 6.80
N PRO A 46 9.39 7.15 7.59
CA PRO A 46 8.59 8.27 7.12
C PRO A 46 9.47 9.42 6.63
N ALA A 47 9.27 9.85 5.38
CA ALA A 47 9.88 11.05 4.83
C ALA A 47 9.24 12.33 5.41
N TYR A 48 7.97 12.23 5.83
CA TYR A 48 7.21 13.31 6.44
C TYR A 48 6.46 12.82 7.67
N SER A 49 6.29 13.71 8.64
CA SER A 49 5.48 13.47 9.84
C SER A 49 4.47 14.59 10.01
N TRP A 50 3.22 14.19 10.22
CA TRP A 50 2.06 15.06 10.35
C TRP A 50 1.57 15.05 11.79
N TYR A 51 1.35 16.24 12.30
CA TYR A 51 0.92 16.54 13.66
C TYR A 51 -0.22 17.54 13.62
N ARG A 52 -0.91 17.73 14.75
CA ARG A 52 -1.91 18.80 14.92
C ARG A 52 -1.37 20.20 14.56
N SER A 53 -0.06 20.41 14.72
CA SER A 53 0.60 21.70 14.48
C SER A 53 0.89 22.00 13.00
N ASN A 54 0.96 20.98 12.13
CA ASN A 54 1.35 21.16 10.72
C ASN A 54 0.39 20.53 9.69
N ALA A 55 -0.66 19.83 10.15
CA ALA A 55 -1.77 19.39 9.32
C ALA A 55 -2.97 20.33 9.52
N ALA A 56 -3.48 20.91 8.43
CA ALA A 56 -4.72 21.66 8.43
C ALA A 56 -5.93 20.73 8.63
N ALA A 57 -5.87 19.52 8.09
CA ALA A 57 -6.90 18.51 8.28
C ALA A 57 -6.31 17.09 8.18
N VAL A 58 -6.90 16.16 8.91
CA VAL A 58 -6.63 14.72 8.81
C VAL A 58 -7.95 13.97 8.82
N GLN A 59 -8.12 13.03 7.89
CA GLN A 59 -9.29 12.17 7.79
C GLN A 59 -8.89 10.69 7.70
N PHE A 60 -9.67 9.85 8.36
CA PHE A 60 -9.54 8.40 8.33
C PHE A 60 -10.75 7.84 7.61
N LEU A 61 -10.52 7.18 6.48
CA LEU A 61 -11.56 6.63 5.62
C LEU A 61 -11.52 5.11 5.72
N ALA A 62 -12.61 4.49 6.15
CA ALA A 62 -12.78 3.05 6.11
C ALA A 62 -13.21 2.64 4.69
N GLU A 63 -12.39 1.86 4.00
CA GLU A 63 -12.57 1.53 2.58
C GLU A 63 -12.97 0.07 2.33
N GLY A 64 -13.14 -0.73 3.38
CA GLY A 64 -13.45 -2.16 3.25
C GLY A 64 -14.26 -2.76 4.41
N THR A 65 -14.71 -3.99 4.21
CA THR A 65 -15.66 -4.72 5.08
C THR A 65 -15.04 -5.29 6.37
N GLY A 66 -13.77 -5.02 6.62
CA GLY A 66 -13.07 -5.41 7.84
C GLY A 66 -11.64 -5.86 7.57
N ALA A 67 -10.82 -5.86 8.62
CA ALA A 67 -9.43 -6.31 8.55
C ALA A 67 -9.32 -7.79 8.16
N VAL A 68 -8.24 -8.15 7.46
CA VAL A 68 -7.85 -9.55 7.25
C VAL A 68 -6.90 -10.00 8.37
N SER A 69 -7.16 -11.16 8.95
CA SER A 69 -6.32 -11.79 9.98
C SER A 69 -5.25 -12.71 9.40
N GLN A 70 -5.54 -13.34 8.26
CA GLN A 70 -4.66 -14.24 7.51
C GLN A 70 -5.17 -14.36 6.07
N LEU A 71 -4.25 -14.35 5.11
CA LEU A 71 -4.50 -14.78 3.74
C LEU A 71 -3.98 -16.21 3.53
N ARG A 72 -4.67 -16.97 2.69
CA ARG A 72 -4.26 -18.29 2.20
C ARG A 72 -4.40 -18.34 0.69
N MET A 73 -3.53 -19.09 0.03
CA MET A 73 -3.57 -19.25 -1.42
C MET A 73 -2.94 -20.59 -1.80
N LYS A 74 -3.61 -21.35 -2.67
CA LYS A 74 -2.96 -22.46 -3.35
C LYS A 74 -2.12 -21.91 -4.50
N TRP A 75 -0.88 -22.35 -4.60
CA TRP A 75 -0.05 -22.01 -5.74
C TRP A 75 0.13 -23.22 -6.64
N LEU A 76 0.19 -22.95 -7.93
CA LEU A 76 0.22 -23.94 -8.99
C LEU A 76 1.57 -23.94 -9.70
N HIS A 77 1.97 -25.10 -10.22
CA HIS A 77 3.04 -25.20 -11.20
C HIS A 77 2.59 -24.63 -12.56
N ALA A 78 3.54 -24.48 -13.50
CA ALA A 78 3.26 -23.94 -14.82
C ALA A 78 2.30 -24.81 -15.66
N ASP A 79 2.18 -26.10 -15.33
CA ASP A 79 1.24 -27.05 -15.92
C ASP A 79 -0.18 -26.99 -15.31
N GLY A 80 -0.37 -26.14 -14.29
CA GLY A 80 -1.66 -25.95 -13.61
C GLY A 80 -1.90 -26.94 -12.46
N GLU A 81 -0.99 -27.88 -12.20
CA GLU A 81 -1.10 -28.77 -11.05
C GLU A 81 -0.85 -28.03 -9.73
N VAL A 82 -1.53 -28.47 -8.66
CA VAL A 82 -1.39 -27.85 -7.35
C VAL A 82 -0.01 -28.18 -6.78
N ALA A 83 0.84 -27.16 -6.67
CA ALA A 83 2.18 -27.29 -6.13
C ALA A 83 2.19 -27.20 -4.59
N GLY A 84 1.28 -26.42 -4.01
CA GLY A 84 1.15 -26.32 -2.55
C GLY A 84 0.18 -25.24 -2.08
N THR A 85 0.15 -24.98 -0.78
CA THR A 85 -0.65 -23.91 -0.15
C THR A 85 0.24 -23.05 0.72
N VAL A 86 0.20 -21.73 0.51
CA VAL A 86 0.89 -20.74 1.34
C VAL A 86 -0.12 -19.96 2.19
N ALA A 87 0.31 -19.54 3.38
CA ALA A 87 -0.49 -18.73 4.29
C ALA A 87 0.34 -17.60 4.92
N TYR A 88 -0.24 -16.41 5.06
CA TYR A 88 0.43 -15.29 5.71
C TYR A 88 -0.56 -14.37 6.46
N PRO A 89 -0.25 -13.98 7.72
CA PRO A 89 0.78 -14.56 8.58
C PRO A 89 0.56 -16.06 8.80
N ALA A 90 1.59 -16.79 9.26
CA ALA A 90 1.51 -18.25 9.42
C ALA A 90 0.37 -18.67 10.37
N THR A 91 0.15 -17.87 11.40
CA THR A 91 -0.99 -17.95 12.32
C THR A 91 -1.89 -16.73 12.13
N PRO A 92 -3.23 -16.89 12.12
CA PRO A 92 -4.14 -15.75 12.11
C PRO A 92 -3.86 -14.79 13.26
N THR A 93 -3.88 -13.50 12.99
CA THR A 93 -3.88 -12.49 14.04
C THR A 93 -5.22 -12.47 14.77
N GLY A 94 -5.26 -11.88 15.97
CA GLY A 94 -6.49 -11.82 16.79
C GLY A 94 -7.61 -10.92 16.25
N ILE A 95 -7.40 -10.22 15.12
CA ILE A 95 -8.34 -9.26 14.56
C ILE A 95 -8.57 -9.59 13.09
N GLY A 96 -9.83 -9.58 12.64
CA GLY A 96 -10.18 -9.77 11.24
C GLY A 96 -10.52 -11.21 10.85
N LYS A 97 -10.79 -11.44 9.56
CA LYS A 97 -11.20 -12.75 9.02
C LYS A 97 -10.05 -13.49 8.35
N VAL A 98 -10.12 -14.82 8.27
CA VAL A 98 -9.23 -15.60 7.40
C VAL A 98 -9.83 -15.59 6.01
N GLU A 99 -9.04 -15.24 5.00
CA GLU A 99 -9.48 -15.15 3.61
C GLU A 99 -8.63 -16.06 2.71
N THR A 100 -9.29 -16.80 1.83
CA THR A 100 -8.63 -17.66 0.85
C THR A 100 -8.76 -17.02 -0.53
N LEU A 101 -7.62 -16.74 -1.14
CA LEU A 101 -7.54 -16.16 -2.46
C LEU A 101 -7.69 -17.24 -3.54
N ALA A 102 -8.00 -16.81 -4.75
CA ALA A 102 -7.97 -17.67 -5.92
C ALA A 102 -6.57 -18.24 -6.17
N ASP A 103 -6.53 -19.45 -6.72
CA ASP A 103 -5.31 -20.18 -7.06
C ASP A 103 -4.50 -19.41 -8.12
N ALA A 104 -3.16 -19.46 -8.02
CA ALA A 104 -2.28 -18.71 -8.91
C ALA A 104 -0.95 -19.44 -9.16
N ILE A 105 -0.41 -19.27 -10.37
CA ILE A 105 0.86 -19.89 -10.78
C ILE A 105 2.04 -19.08 -10.25
N TYR A 106 2.95 -19.77 -9.55
CA TYR A 106 4.21 -19.20 -9.08
C TYR A 106 5.37 -20.16 -9.34
N PRO A 107 6.59 -19.66 -9.66
CA PRO A 107 7.75 -20.54 -9.90
C PRO A 107 8.23 -21.29 -8.64
N SER A 108 7.92 -20.78 -7.45
CA SER A 108 8.29 -21.38 -6.18
C SER A 108 7.36 -20.95 -5.05
N GLU A 109 7.35 -21.74 -3.97
CA GLU A 109 6.65 -21.42 -2.74
C GLU A 109 7.08 -20.07 -2.16
N ALA A 110 8.38 -19.76 -2.22
CA ALA A 110 8.91 -18.49 -1.71
C ALA A 110 8.32 -17.28 -2.45
N LEU A 111 8.20 -17.34 -3.79
CA LEU A 111 7.58 -16.27 -4.58
C LEU A 111 6.08 -16.17 -4.34
N ALA A 112 5.39 -17.31 -4.16
CA ALA A 112 3.99 -17.34 -3.79
C ALA A 112 3.76 -16.68 -2.41
N LEU A 113 4.61 -16.99 -1.42
CA LEU A 113 4.55 -16.40 -0.09
C LEU A 113 4.81 -14.89 -0.12
N LEU A 114 5.82 -14.43 -0.87
CA LEU A 114 6.11 -13.00 -1.06
C LEU A 114 4.92 -12.27 -1.70
N ALA A 115 4.25 -12.86 -2.68
CA ALA A 115 3.03 -12.29 -3.25
C ALA A 115 1.89 -12.20 -2.22
N LEU A 116 1.73 -13.23 -1.39
CA LEU A 116 0.72 -13.26 -0.35
C LEU A 116 0.97 -12.20 0.74
N GLN A 117 2.22 -12.00 1.14
CA GLN A 117 2.63 -10.96 2.10
C GLN A 117 2.27 -9.56 1.61
N ARG A 118 2.51 -9.28 0.34
CA ARG A 118 2.18 -7.99 -0.30
C ARG A 118 0.68 -7.73 -0.29
N ARG A 119 -0.12 -8.73 -0.69
CA ARG A 119 -1.59 -8.64 -0.62
C ARG A 119 -2.07 -8.43 0.82
N TYR A 120 -1.49 -9.15 1.78
CA TYR A 120 -1.86 -9.02 3.19
C TYR A 120 -1.63 -7.62 3.72
N MET A 121 -0.53 -6.95 3.35
CA MET A 121 -0.23 -5.59 3.81
C MET A 121 -1.34 -4.59 3.45
N VAL A 122 -1.94 -4.73 2.27
CA VAL A 122 -3.06 -3.87 1.83
C VAL A 122 -4.37 -4.29 2.50
N SER A 123 -4.65 -5.60 2.54
CA SER A 123 -5.93 -6.11 3.04
C SER A 123 -6.05 -6.06 4.57
N ARG A 124 -4.93 -5.97 5.30
CA ARG A 124 -4.90 -5.91 6.76
C ARG A 124 -5.56 -4.64 7.28
N ASN A 125 -5.23 -3.49 6.69
CA ASN A 125 -5.74 -2.19 7.09
C ASN A 125 -6.56 -1.61 5.95
N PRO A 126 -7.87 -1.88 5.88
CA PRO A 126 -8.74 -1.30 4.86
C PRO A 126 -9.07 0.16 5.19
N PHE A 127 -8.07 0.94 5.58
CA PHE A 127 -8.19 2.35 5.90
C PHE A 127 -7.24 3.15 5.02
N SER A 128 -7.80 4.20 4.43
CA SER A 128 -7.01 5.26 3.83
C SER A 128 -6.93 6.45 4.79
N LEU A 129 -5.77 7.08 4.80
CA LEU A 129 -5.48 8.29 5.56
C LEU A 129 -5.39 9.44 4.58
N VAL A 130 -6.13 10.51 4.82
CA VAL A 130 -6.03 11.74 4.03
C VAL A 130 -5.48 12.85 4.91
N VAL A 131 -4.42 13.50 4.45
CA VAL A 131 -3.82 14.65 5.13
C VAL A 131 -3.86 15.85 4.20
N GLN A 132 -4.35 16.96 4.73
CA GLN A 132 -4.17 18.28 4.14
C GLN A 132 -3.11 19.02 4.96
N PRO A 133 -1.92 19.30 4.40
CA PRO A 133 -0.89 20.09 5.06
C PRO A 133 -1.37 21.51 5.36
N ALA A 134 -0.94 22.08 6.48
CA ALA A 134 -1.19 23.49 6.79
C ALA A 134 -0.41 24.44 5.86
N GLN A 135 0.71 23.98 5.34
CA GLN A 135 1.49 24.63 4.30
C GLN A 135 1.81 23.61 3.21
N SER A 136 1.57 23.97 1.94
CA SER A 136 1.85 23.07 0.83
C SER A 136 3.35 22.88 0.62
N GLU A 137 3.74 21.66 0.24
CA GLU A 137 5.11 21.28 -0.09
C GLU A 137 5.13 20.56 -1.44
N THR A 138 5.83 21.14 -2.43
CA THR A 138 5.83 20.66 -3.81
C THR A 138 6.70 19.43 -4.04
N ARG A 139 7.57 19.08 -3.07
CA ARG A 139 8.41 17.88 -3.13
C ARG A 139 7.71 16.60 -2.66
N ILE A 140 6.50 16.72 -2.13
CA ILE A 140 5.71 15.53 -1.77
C ILE A 140 5.18 14.89 -3.04
N HIS A 141 5.39 13.58 -3.17
CA HIS A 141 4.96 12.81 -4.32
C HIS A 141 4.52 11.41 -3.90
N PRO A 142 3.75 10.69 -4.75
CA PRO A 142 3.38 9.32 -4.47
C PRO A 142 4.58 8.42 -4.16
N ALA A 143 4.31 7.38 -3.41
CA ALA A 143 5.24 6.36 -2.94
C ALA A 143 6.36 6.85 -2.00
N GLN A 144 6.12 7.97 -1.32
CA GLN A 144 6.81 8.35 -0.09
C GLN A 144 6.05 7.78 1.12
N PHE A 145 6.77 7.41 2.18
CA PHE A 145 6.15 7.07 3.46
C PHE A 145 5.93 8.31 4.31
N HIS A 146 4.81 8.33 5.01
CA HIS A 146 4.43 9.41 5.91
C HIS A 146 3.95 8.81 7.23
N ALA A 147 4.17 9.53 8.31
CA ALA A 147 3.58 9.24 9.60
C ALA A 147 2.55 10.32 9.94
N VAL A 148 1.44 9.91 10.52
CA VAL A 148 0.45 10.78 11.16
C VAL A 148 0.49 10.45 12.64
N THR A 149 0.93 11.43 13.44
CA THR A 149 1.07 11.30 14.89
C THR A 149 0.12 12.28 15.56
N TRP A 150 -0.78 11.75 16.36
CA TRP A 150 -1.79 12.53 17.05
C TRP A 150 -1.65 12.35 18.56
N ASP A 151 -1.38 13.45 19.23
CA ASP A 151 -1.40 13.50 20.68
C ASP A 151 -2.84 13.65 21.18
N PHE A 152 -3.16 12.82 22.15
CA PHE A 152 -4.31 12.85 23.05
C PHE A 152 -3.80 13.21 24.45
N ASP A 153 -4.70 13.62 25.34
CA ASP A 153 -4.30 14.11 26.67
C ASP A 153 -3.51 13.07 27.49
N ASP A 154 -3.72 11.77 27.24
CA ASP A 154 -3.12 10.65 27.96
C ASP A 154 -2.19 9.77 27.11
N SER A 155 -2.14 9.96 25.80
CA SER A 155 -1.50 9.03 24.88
C SER A 155 -1.18 9.65 23.52
N THR A 156 -0.27 9.03 22.78
CA THR A 156 0.03 9.41 21.40
C THR A 156 -0.26 8.21 20.51
N ALA A 157 -1.02 8.43 19.44
CA ALA A 157 -1.22 7.43 18.40
C ALA A 157 -0.46 7.82 17.14
N THR A 158 0.35 6.89 16.62
CA THR A 158 1.06 7.05 15.36
C THR A 158 0.50 6.06 14.33
N ARG A 159 0.34 6.53 13.10
CA ARG A 159 -0.07 5.75 11.94
C ARG A 159 0.87 6.02 10.80
N THR A 160 1.40 4.96 10.19
CA THR A 160 2.28 5.08 9.03
C THR A 160 1.53 4.63 7.79
N GLY A 161 1.73 5.34 6.68
CA GLY A 161 1.17 4.98 5.39
C GLY A 161 2.09 5.39 4.25
N MET A 162 1.85 4.82 3.08
CA MET A 162 2.50 5.27 1.85
C MET A 162 1.53 6.14 1.06
N ALA A 163 1.98 7.31 0.60
CA ALA A 163 1.20 8.18 -0.27
C ALA A 163 0.90 7.46 -1.59
N ILE A 164 -0.38 7.33 -1.93
CA ILE A 164 -0.84 6.75 -3.20
C ILE A 164 -1.32 7.83 -4.17
N SER A 165 -1.76 8.98 -3.66
CA SER A 165 -2.05 10.16 -4.47
C SER A 165 -1.67 11.43 -3.72
N VAL A 166 -1.26 12.43 -4.49
CA VAL A 166 -0.94 13.78 -4.02
C VAL A 166 -1.55 14.75 -5.01
N ASP A 167 -2.59 15.45 -4.57
CA ASP A 167 -3.28 16.44 -5.40
C ASP A 167 -2.78 17.82 -5.02
N HIS A 168 -2.31 18.57 -6.01
CA HIS A 168 -1.90 19.97 -5.86
C HIS A 168 -2.92 20.86 -6.57
N VAL A 169 -3.54 21.77 -5.82
CA VAL A 169 -4.54 22.71 -6.34
C VAL A 169 -4.07 24.12 -6.03
N LEU A 170 -4.09 24.99 -7.03
CA LEU A 170 -3.90 26.43 -6.84
C LEU A 170 -5.29 27.08 -6.88
N ASP A 171 -5.81 27.49 -5.73
CA ASP A 171 -7.08 28.21 -5.63
C ASP A 171 -6.84 29.60 -5.03
N LYS A 172 -7.38 30.65 -5.65
CA LYS A 172 -7.23 32.05 -5.21
C LYS A 172 -5.78 32.45 -4.86
N ASN A 173 -4.81 32.03 -5.68
CA ASN A 173 -3.36 32.20 -5.46
C ASN A 173 -2.80 31.52 -4.20
N HIS A 174 -3.53 30.59 -3.60
CA HIS A 174 -3.08 29.80 -2.47
C HIS A 174 -2.93 28.34 -2.91
N TRP A 175 -1.76 27.77 -2.67
CA TRP A 175 -1.56 26.35 -2.85
C TRP A 175 -2.33 25.57 -1.79
N GLN A 176 -3.02 24.55 -2.25
CA GLN A 176 -3.68 23.53 -1.44
C GLN A 176 -3.15 22.18 -1.88
N GLN A 177 -3.01 21.29 -0.91
CA GLN A 177 -2.49 19.96 -1.15
C GLN A 177 -3.31 18.94 -0.38
N ALA A 178 -3.67 17.84 -1.04
CA ALA A 178 -4.29 16.70 -0.40
C ALA A 178 -3.44 15.45 -0.65
N ILE A 179 -3.09 14.75 0.42
CA ILE A 179 -2.24 13.56 0.39
C ILE A 179 -3.10 12.40 0.84
N ARG A 180 -3.37 11.45 -0.05
CA ARG A 180 -4.05 10.19 0.29
C ARG A 180 -3.04 9.08 0.43
N MET A 181 -3.15 8.32 1.50
CA MET A 181 -2.20 7.29 1.88
C MET A 181 -2.94 5.99 2.17
N VAL A 182 -2.36 4.87 1.77
CA VAL A 182 -2.76 3.55 2.27
C VAL A 182 -2.01 3.30 3.56
N GLN A 183 -2.72 2.92 4.61
CA GLN A 183 -2.09 2.62 5.90
C GLN A 183 -1.28 1.34 5.83
N LEU A 184 -0.01 1.41 6.22
CA LEU A 184 0.92 0.30 6.24
C LEU A 184 1.38 0.09 7.68
N ARG A 185 0.80 -0.94 8.32
CA ARG A 185 1.19 -1.54 9.62
C ARG A 185 0.84 -0.75 10.90
N GLU A 186 0.45 -1.50 11.94
CA GLU A 186 0.57 -1.12 13.36
C GLU A 186 1.36 -2.14 14.21
N ASP A 187 1.64 -3.35 13.71
CA ASP A 187 2.04 -4.44 14.61
C ASP A 187 3.57 -4.46 14.86
N VAL A 188 3.97 -3.91 16.00
CA VAL A 188 5.00 -4.49 16.88
C VAL A 188 4.23 -4.99 18.11
N PHE A 189 4.10 -6.31 18.26
CA PHE A 189 3.66 -6.93 19.52
C PHE A 189 4.88 -7.17 20.40
#